data_AF-A0A522WB74-F1
#
_entry.id   AF-A0A522WB74-F1
#
_cell.length_a   1.000
_cell.length_b   1.000
_cell.length_c   1.000
_cell.angle_alpha   90.00
_cell.angle_beta   90.00
_cell.angle_gamma   90.00
#
_symmetry.space_group_name_H-M   'P 1'
#
loop_
_entity.id
_entity.type
_entity.pdbx_description
1 polymer ?
#
loop_
_entity_poly.entity_id
_entity_poly.type
_entity_poly.pdbx_seq_one_letter_code
_entity_poly.pdbx_strand_id
1 'polypeptide(L)'
;MPELYVFILAAFVGYMVITRIPPLLHTPLMSATNAISAISVVGAILVAGSSHHIVTTILGVTAVAAAFSNVVGGFILTDRMLKMFKKEKR
;
A
#
# COMPACT_ATOMS: atom_id res chain seq x y z
N MET A 1 17.41 1.58 17.96
CA MET A 1 17.80 0.19 17.64
C MET A 1 16.65 -0.82 17.53
N PRO A 2 15.49 -0.71 18.23
CA PRO A 2 14.40 -1.66 18.01
C PRO A 2 13.82 -1.60 16.58
N GLU A 3 13.95 -0.47 15.89
CA GLU A 3 13.45 -0.26 14.52
C GLU A 3 14.14 -1.18 13.51
N LEU A 4 15.45 -1.44 13.69
CA LEU A 4 16.21 -2.35 12.85
C LEU A 4 15.78 -3.80 13.05
N TYR A 5 15.52 -4.21 14.31
CA TYR A 5 14.96 -5.52 14.60
C TYR A 5 13.57 -5.70 13.98
N VAL A 6 12.70 -4.71 14.11
CA VAL A 6 11.37 -4.72 13.49
C VAL A 6 11.49 -4.79 11.97
N PHE A 7 12.38 -4.00 11.36
CA PHE A 7 12.59 -4.01 9.92
C PHE A 7 13.03 -5.38 9.38
N ILE A 8 14.03 -5.99 10.01
CA ILE A 8 14.55 -7.31 9.60
C ILE A 8 13.49 -8.40 9.77
N LEU A 9 12.81 -8.43 10.92
CA LEU A 9 11.77 -9.43 11.20
C LEU A 9 10.56 -9.26 10.27
N ALA A 10 10.12 -8.03 10.02
CA ALA A 10 9.02 -7.75 9.10
C ALA A 10 9.34 -8.17 7.65
N ALA A 11 10.57 -7.92 7.18
CA ALA A 11 11.02 -8.38 5.87
C ALA A 11 11.00 -9.91 5.76
N PHE A 12 11.48 -10.60 6.79
CA PHE A 12 11.48 -12.06 6.85
C PHE A 12 10.07 -12.65 6.87
N VAL A 13 9.17 -12.06 7.66
CA VAL A 13 7.74 -12.43 7.69
C VAL A 13 7.10 -12.21 6.31
N GLY A 14 7.35 -11.07 5.66
CA GLY A 14 6.84 -10.80 4.32
C GLY A 14 7.27 -11.86 3.29
N TYR A 15 8.54 -12.26 3.32
CA TYR A 15 9.06 -13.33 2.47
C TYR A 15 8.37 -14.69 2.72
N MET A 16 8.23 -15.10 4.00
CA MET A 16 7.56 -16.35 4.38
C MET A 16 6.09 -16.37 3.99
N VAL A 17 5.40 -15.22 4.05
CA VAL A 17 3.99 -15.12 3.67
C VAL A 17 3.84 -15.24 2.15
N ILE A 18 4.64 -14.50 1.37
CA ILE A 18 4.49 -14.45 -0.10
C ILE A 18 4.83 -15.80 -0.75
N THR A 19 5.83 -16.51 -0.23
CA THR A 19 6.26 -17.82 -0.76
C THR A 19 5.20 -18.93 -0.65
N ARG A 20 4.13 -18.73 0.13
CA ARG A 20 3.07 -19.73 0.37
C ARG A 20 1.77 -19.46 -0.40
N ILE A 21 1.76 -18.45 -1.27
CA ILE A 21 0.55 -18.03 -1.99
C ILE A 21 0.37 -18.87 -3.26
N PRO A 22 -0.85 -19.36 -3.57
CA PRO A 22 -1.10 -20.13 -4.79
C PRO A 22 -0.88 -19.28 -6.05
N PRO A 23 -0.43 -19.87 -7.18
CA PRO A 23 -0.08 -19.11 -8.38
C PRO A 23 -1.21 -18.24 -8.95
N LEU A 24 -2.45 -18.69 -8.77
CA LEU A 24 -3.66 -18.00 -9.20
C LEU A 24 -3.82 -16.60 -8.56
N LEU A 25 -3.21 -16.38 -7.39
CA LEU A 25 -3.32 -15.13 -6.65
C LEU A 25 -2.15 -14.16 -6.87
N HIS A 26 -1.15 -14.48 -7.71
CA HIS A 26 -0.01 -13.55 -7.92
C HIS A 26 -0.43 -12.20 -8.50
N THR A 27 -1.37 -12.16 -9.45
CA THR A 27 -1.85 -10.90 -10.02
C THR A 27 -2.71 -10.09 -9.04
N PRO A 28 -3.70 -10.68 -8.34
CA PRO A 28 -4.37 -10.00 -7.22
C PRO A 28 -3.41 -9.52 -6.12
N LEU A 29 -2.40 -10.34 -5.78
CA LEU A 29 -1.39 -10.00 -4.78
C LEU A 29 -0.54 -8.81 -5.21
N MET A 30 -0.11 -8.76 -6.47
CA MET A 30 0.63 -7.63 -7.03
C MET A 30 -0.17 -6.33 -6.94
N SER A 31 -1.48 -6.38 -7.23
CA SER A 31 -2.37 -5.23 -7.06
C SER A 31 -2.51 -4.84 -5.58
N ALA A 32 -2.65 -5.82 -4.69
CA ALA A 32 -2.79 -5.57 -3.26
C ALA A 32 -1.53 -4.94 -2.64
N THR A 33 -0.33 -5.42 -3.00
CA THR A 33 0.93 -4.85 -2.50
C THR A 33 1.16 -3.44 -3.03
N ASN A 34 0.71 -3.13 -4.25
CA ASN A 34 0.69 -1.76 -4.76
C ASN A 34 -0.23 -0.85 -3.91
N ALA A 35 -1.44 -1.31 -3.56
CA ALA A 35 -2.34 -0.56 -2.68
C ALA A 35 -1.75 -0.32 -1.27
N ILE A 36 -1.04 -1.32 -0.72
CA ILE A 36 -0.37 -1.21 0.59
C ILE A 36 0.79 -0.21 0.56
N SER A 37 1.50 -0.09 -0.57
CA SER A 37 2.62 0.86 -0.73
C SER A 37 2.22 2.33 -0.49
N ALA A 38 0.92 2.62 -0.63
CA ALA A 38 0.37 3.94 -0.39
C ALA A 38 0.32 4.36 1.09
N ILE A 39 0.85 3.53 2.00
CA ILE A 39 1.20 3.90 3.38
C ILE A 39 2.11 5.16 3.44
N SER A 40 2.79 5.49 2.35
CA SER A 40 3.50 6.77 2.16
C SER A 40 2.63 8.00 2.44
N VAL A 41 1.29 7.88 2.37
CA VAL A 41 0.33 8.92 2.77
C VAL A 41 0.58 9.43 4.20
N VAL A 42 1.03 8.57 5.12
CA VAL A 42 1.35 8.97 6.50
C VAL A 42 2.47 10.02 6.51
N GLY A 43 3.54 9.77 5.75
CA GLY A 43 4.63 10.75 5.59
C GLY A 43 4.17 12.02 4.88
N ALA A 44 3.34 11.87 3.84
CA ALA A 44 2.79 13.00 3.09
C ALA A 44 1.94 13.94 3.96
N ILE A 45 1.10 13.40 4.85
CA ILE A 45 0.30 14.18 5.81
C ILE A 45 1.22 14.94 6.79
N LEU A 46 2.27 14.28 7.31
CA LEU A 46 3.23 14.93 8.20
C LEU A 46 3.94 16.10 7.51
N VAL A 47 4.36 15.93 6.25
CA VAL A 47 5.01 16.99 5.47
C VAL A 47 4.03 18.13 5.17
N ALA A 48 2.80 17.82 4.74
CA ALA A 48 1.78 18.82 4.45
C ALA A 48 1.42 19.66 5.69
N GLY A 49 1.44 19.06 6.89
CA GLY A 49 1.16 19.72 8.17
C GLY A 49 2.36 20.41 8.83
N SER A 50 3.55 20.34 8.25
CA SER A 50 4.80 20.79 8.90
C SER A 50 5.03 22.32 8.92
N SER A 51 4.16 23.11 8.29
CA SER A 51 4.15 24.60 8.28
C SER A 51 5.49 25.30 7.96
N HIS A 52 6.47 24.62 7.36
CA HIS A 52 7.80 25.19 7.12
C HIS A 52 7.82 26.24 5.99
N HIS A 53 7.46 25.84 4.77
CA HIS A 53 7.51 26.69 3.58
C HIS A 53 6.35 26.37 2.63
N ILE A 54 5.97 27.35 1.79
CA ILE A 54 4.88 27.18 0.81
C ILE A 54 5.16 26.05 -0.18
N VAL A 55 6.41 25.89 -0.62
CA VAL A 55 6.83 24.82 -1.54
C VAL A 55 6.64 23.46 -0.89
N THR A 56 7.09 23.28 0.36
CA THR A 56 6.91 22.04 1.13
C THR A 56 5.44 21.71 1.32
N THR A 57 4.61 22.72 1.58
CA THR A 57 3.16 22.54 1.75
C THR A 57 2.50 22.08 0.44
N ILE A 58 2.82 22.72 -0.68
CA ILE A 58 2.29 22.34 -2.00
C ILE A 58 2.72 20.91 -2.35
N LEU A 59 4.00 20.57 -2.16
CA LEU A 59 4.51 19.21 -2.40
C LEU A 59 3.89 18.18 -1.46
N GLY A 60 3.64 18.55 -0.19
CA GLY A 60 2.95 17.70 0.77
C GLY A 60 1.53 17.40 0.33
N VAL A 61 0.76 18.43 -0.06
CA VAL A 61 -0.63 18.27 -0.53
C VAL A 61 -0.69 17.43 -1.81
N THR A 62 0.20 17.65 -2.79
CA THR A 62 0.25 16.82 -4.00
C THR A 62 0.64 15.37 -3.70
N ALA A 63 1.57 15.16 -2.76
CA ALA A 63 1.93 13.82 -2.29
C ALA A 63 0.77 13.11 -1.59
N VAL A 64 -0.01 13.83 -0.77
CA VAL A 64 -1.24 13.29 -0.15
C VAL A 64 -2.24 12.85 -1.23
N ALA A 65 -2.51 13.71 -2.22
CA ALA A 65 -3.45 13.41 -3.30
C ALA A 65 -2.99 12.19 -4.13
N ALA A 66 -1.70 12.11 -4.44
CA ALA A 66 -1.12 10.99 -5.18
C ALA A 66 -1.19 9.67 -4.38
N ALA A 67 -0.80 9.70 -3.10
CA ALA A 67 -0.84 8.52 -2.24
C ALA A 67 -2.29 8.05 -2.03
N PHE A 68 -3.22 8.97 -1.78
CA PHE A 68 -4.64 8.65 -1.63
C PHE A 68 -5.23 8.01 -2.90
N SER A 69 -4.88 8.53 -4.08
CA SER A 69 -5.30 7.94 -5.36
C SER A 69 -4.79 6.50 -5.52
N ASN A 70 -3.57 6.21 -5.06
CA ASN A 70 -3.01 4.85 -5.06
C ASN A 70 -3.74 3.93 -4.07
N VAL A 71 -4.04 4.39 -2.85
CA VAL A 71 -4.87 3.64 -1.88
C VAL A 71 -6.22 3.27 -2.53
N VAL A 72 -6.98 4.27 -2.99
CA VAL A 72 -8.35 4.07 -3.47
C VAL A 72 -8.37 3.22 -4.74
N GLY A 73 -7.55 3.57 -5.73
CA GLY A 73 -7.47 2.82 -6.98
C GLY A 73 -6.97 1.38 -6.77
N GLY A 74 -5.91 1.22 -5.97
CA GLY A 74 -5.33 -0.07 -5.64
C GLY A 74 -6.31 -1.01 -4.96
N PHE A 75 -7.05 -0.54 -3.95
CA PHE A 75 -8.05 -1.38 -3.27
C PHE A 75 -9.26 -1.71 -4.15
N ILE A 76 -9.76 -0.77 -4.98
CA ILE A 76 -10.87 -1.04 -5.91
C ILE A 76 -10.48 -2.11 -6.94
N LEU A 77 -9.29 -1.99 -7.53
CA LEU A 77 -8.81 -2.97 -8.51
C LEU A 77 -8.60 -4.34 -7.87
N THR A 78 -8.00 -4.37 -6.68
CA THR A 78 -7.79 -5.62 -5.93
C THR A 78 -9.12 -6.31 -5.60
N ASP A 79 -10.12 -5.56 -5.12
CA ASP A 79 -11.46 -6.11 -4.84
C ASP A 79 -12.13 -6.68 -6.09
N ARG A 80 -12.02 -6.00 -7.24
CA ARG A 80 -12.53 -6.52 -8.53
C ARG A 80 -11.86 -7.83 -8.92
N MET A 81 -10.54 -7.94 -8.75
CA MET A 81 -9.80 -9.18 -9.04
C MET A 81 -10.21 -10.31 -8.10
N LEU A 82 -10.35 -10.03 -6.79
CA LEU A 82 -10.73 -11.04 -5.80
C LEU A 82 -12.18 -11.52 -5.97
N LYS A 83 -13.09 -10.66 -6.45
CA LYS A 83 -14.48 -11.04 -6.76
C LYS A 83 -14.57 -12.13 -7.83
N MET A 84 -13.59 -12.24 -8.73
CA MET A 84 -13.54 -13.30 -9.76
C MET A 84 -13.33 -14.71 -9.17
N PHE A 85 -12.87 -14.82 -7.92
CA PHE A 85 -12.72 -16.09 -7.21
C PHE A 85 -13.96 -16.51 -6.41
N LYS A 86 -14.97 -15.63 -6.29
CA LYS A 86 -16.23 -16.01 -5.66
C LYS A 86 -16.99 -16.91 -6.64
N LYS A 87 -17.24 -18.16 -6.24
CA LYS A 87 -18.19 -19.03 -6.93
C LYS A 87 -19.51 -18.28 -7.06
N GLU A 88 -19.99 -18.13 -8.29
CA GLU A 88 -21.35 -17.68 -8.56
C GLU A 88 -22.29 -18.62 -7.80
N LYS A 89 -23.04 -18.09 -6.83
CA LYS A 89 -24.07 -18.85 -6.13
C LYS A 89 -25.12 -19.19 -7.17
N ARG A 90 -25.04 -20.39 -7.71
CA ARG A 90 -26.16 -21.06 -8.36
C ARG A 90 -27.15 -21.54 -7.30
#